data_AF-A0A926VF22-F1
#
_entry.id   AF-A0A926VF22-F1
#
_cell.length_a   1.000
_cell.length_b   1.000
_cell.length_c   1.000
_cell.angle_alpha   90.00
_cell.angle_beta   90.00
_cell.angle_gamma   90.00
#
_symmetry.space_group_name_H-M   'P 1'
#
loop_
_entity.id
_entity.type
_entity.pdbx_description
1 polymer ?
#
loop_
_entity_poly.entity_id
_entity_poly.type
_entity_poly.pdbx_seq_one_letter_code
_entity_poly.pdbx_strand_id
1 'polypeptide(L)'
;MLLMVLNWFWEIELNRAGPDYLFLATFKPSEGLQLAEEVKQQPLPGFKHYTATNSPCWLHNHNASYDLYIDEYHYEQLVANIEGKNAANIWIYNIITVCGCDLKIERGYGGSLGGEVETDLILKLSHSPNLTMVKWAVVCGGNGYNYTDMATGRSTAELLDYLLGITR
;
A
#
# COMPACT_ATOMS: atom_id res chain seq x y z
N MET A 1 1.64 -27.95 11.31
CA MET A 1 0.51 -27.21 10.72
C MET A 1 1.08 -25.93 10.17
N LEU A 2 1.21 -25.82 8.84
CA LEU A 2 1.64 -24.56 8.20
C LEU A 2 0.46 -23.61 8.28
N LEU A 3 0.62 -22.49 8.97
CA LEU A 3 -0.37 -21.42 8.94
C LEU A 3 -0.31 -20.78 7.55
N MET A 4 -1.47 -20.60 6.93
CA MET A 4 -1.59 -19.95 5.62
C MET A 4 -1.58 -18.44 5.82
N VAL A 5 -0.72 -17.73 5.10
CA VAL A 5 -0.75 -16.26 5.05
C VAL A 5 -1.93 -15.83 4.18
N LEU A 6 -2.76 -14.95 4.70
CA LEU A 6 -3.90 -14.34 4.01
C LEU A 6 -3.44 -13.07 3.25
N ASN A 7 -4.12 -12.75 2.16
CA ASN A 7 -3.94 -11.45 1.50
C ASN A 7 -4.22 -10.32 2.51
N TRP A 8 -3.46 -9.23 2.46
CA TRP A 8 -3.60 -8.14 3.44
C TRP A 8 -5.01 -7.54 3.55
N PHE A 9 -5.82 -7.65 2.50
CA PHE A 9 -7.20 -7.17 2.41
C PHE A 9 -8.26 -8.25 2.71
N TRP A 10 -7.89 -9.43 3.22
CA TRP A 10 -8.81 -10.56 3.39
C TRP A 10 -10.10 -10.21 4.14
N GLU A 11 -10.01 -9.35 5.16
CA GLU A 11 -11.16 -8.97 5.98
C GLU A 11 -12.12 -8.04 5.22
N ILE A 12 -11.59 -7.22 4.31
CA ILE A 12 -12.41 -6.36 3.44
C ILE A 12 -13.27 -7.22 2.51
N GLU A 13 -12.66 -8.24 1.88
CA GLU A 13 -13.38 -9.17 1.00
C GLU A 13 -14.42 -9.99 1.75
N LEU A 14 -14.06 -10.47 2.94
CA LEU A 14 -14.97 -11.23 3.81
C LEU A 14 -16.22 -10.41 4.17
N ASN A 15 -16.05 -9.13 4.50
CA ASN A 15 -17.12 -8.25 4.93
C ASN A 15 -17.79 -7.46 3.79
N ARG A 16 -17.26 -7.53 2.56
CA ARG A 16 -17.70 -6.73 1.40
C ARG A 16 -17.73 -5.22 1.71
N ALA A 17 -16.70 -4.73 2.39
CA ALA A 17 -16.70 -3.43 3.05
C ALA A 17 -16.36 -2.24 2.13
N GLY A 18 -16.90 -2.25 0.91
CA GLY A 18 -16.68 -1.22 -0.11
C GLY A 18 -15.64 -1.64 -1.16
N PRO A 19 -15.53 -0.88 -2.27
CA PRO A 19 -14.64 -1.20 -3.39
C PRO A 19 -13.18 -0.77 -3.21
N ASP A 20 -12.86 0.23 -2.39
CA ASP A 20 -11.51 0.77 -2.32
C ASP A 20 -10.78 0.22 -1.10
N TYR A 21 -9.59 -0.37 -1.31
CA TYR A 21 -8.82 -1.04 -0.27
C TYR A 21 -7.51 -0.29 -0.06
N LEU A 22 -7.16 -0.02 1.19
CA LEU A 22 -5.90 0.64 1.54
C LEU A 22 -5.18 -0.12 2.64
N PHE A 23 -3.89 -0.33 2.47
CA PHE A 23 -2.97 -0.65 3.55
C PHE A 23 -2.09 0.56 3.82
N LEU A 24 -2.05 0.97 5.08
CA LEU A 24 -1.24 2.09 5.53
C LEU A 24 -0.25 1.56 6.56
N ALA A 25 1.02 1.89 6.43
CA ALA A 25 2.03 1.58 7.45
C ALA A 25 2.97 2.75 7.65
N THR A 26 3.33 3.00 8.90
CA THR A 26 4.36 3.98 9.26
C THR A 26 5.49 3.25 9.98
N PHE A 27 6.70 3.57 9.58
CA PHE A 27 7.96 3.09 10.15
C PHE A 27 8.58 4.17 11.05
N LYS A 28 9.68 3.87 11.76
CA LYS A 28 10.31 4.91 12.60
C LYS A 28 10.73 6.12 11.75
N PRO A 29 10.61 7.35 12.27
CA PRO A 29 10.94 8.56 11.51
C PRO A 29 12.37 8.61 10.94
N SER A 30 13.32 7.96 11.60
CA SER A 30 14.72 7.89 11.16
C SER A 30 14.98 6.91 10.01
N GLU A 31 14.01 6.08 9.64
CA GLU A 31 14.17 4.95 8.72
C GLU A 31 13.59 5.23 7.32
N GLY A 32 13.17 6.46 7.01
CA GLY A 32 12.50 6.75 5.74
C GLY A 32 13.35 6.46 4.50
N LEU A 33 14.66 6.74 4.55
CA LEU A 33 15.57 6.39 3.44
C LEU A 33 15.73 4.87 3.30
N GLN A 34 15.81 4.14 4.42
CA GLN A 34 15.90 2.68 4.42
C GLN A 34 14.62 2.05 3.86
N LEU A 35 13.44 2.59 4.22
CA LEU A 35 12.17 2.12 3.69
C LEU A 35 12.12 2.23 2.16
N ALA A 36 12.45 3.40 1.60
CA ALA A 36 12.46 3.60 0.16
C ALA A 36 13.43 2.64 -0.56
N GLU A 37 14.63 2.47 -0.02
CA GLU A 37 15.64 1.56 -0.59
C GLU A 37 15.19 0.10 -0.54
N GLU A 38 14.61 -0.35 0.58
CA GLU A 38 14.16 -1.73 0.72
C GLU A 38 12.99 -2.07 -0.20
N VAL A 39 12.03 -1.15 -0.39
CA VAL A 39 10.93 -1.34 -1.35
C VAL A 39 11.48 -1.39 -2.77
N LYS A 40 12.43 -0.51 -3.12
CA LYS A 40 13.05 -0.45 -4.45
C LYS A 40 13.82 -1.71 -4.83
N GLN A 41 14.34 -2.44 -3.84
CA GLN A 41 15.04 -3.70 -4.06
C GLN A 41 14.09 -4.91 -4.23
N GLN A 42 12.79 -4.74 -3.99
CA GLN A 42 11.84 -5.85 -4.12
C GLN A 42 11.44 -6.13 -5.56
N PRO A 43 11.29 -7.41 -5.95
CA PRO A 43 10.62 -7.75 -7.19
C PRO A 43 9.12 -7.45 -7.03
N LEU A 44 8.62 -6.47 -7.79
CA LEU A 44 7.21 -6.08 -7.84
C LEU A 44 6.65 -6.40 -9.23
N PRO A 45 6.44 -7.69 -9.58
CA PRO A 45 5.96 -8.05 -10.90
C PRO A 45 4.56 -7.45 -11.16
N GLY A 46 4.36 -6.93 -12.37
CA GLY A 46 3.14 -6.22 -12.73
C GLY A 46 3.10 -4.76 -12.31
N PHE A 47 4.16 -4.24 -11.69
CA PHE A 47 4.31 -2.82 -11.35
C PHE A 47 5.47 -2.16 -12.10
N LYS A 48 5.28 -0.89 -12.45
CA LYS A 48 6.32 0.02 -12.95
C LYS A 48 6.62 1.11 -11.93
N HIS A 49 7.90 1.41 -11.77
CA HIS A 49 8.38 2.43 -10.85
C HIS A 49 8.35 3.82 -11.49
N TYR A 50 7.87 4.80 -10.73
CA TYR A 50 7.90 6.23 -11.03
C TYR A 50 8.41 7.00 -9.80
N THR A 51 9.35 7.90 -10.00
CA THR A 51 9.81 8.81 -8.94
C THR A 51 9.20 10.19 -9.15
N ALA A 52 8.43 10.65 -8.16
CA ALA A 52 7.91 12.01 -8.10
C ALA A 52 8.93 12.92 -7.39
N THR A 53 9.14 14.13 -7.92
CA THR A 53 10.05 15.12 -7.32
C THR A 53 9.30 16.41 -7.06
N ASN A 54 9.21 16.80 -5.78
CA ASN A 54 8.47 17.99 -5.33
C ASN A 54 7.06 18.09 -5.95
N SER A 55 6.35 16.96 -6.01
CA SER A 55 5.02 16.84 -6.61
C SER A 55 3.96 16.71 -5.52
N PRO A 56 2.68 17.04 -5.81
CA PRO A 56 1.61 16.80 -4.86
C PRO A 56 1.61 15.35 -4.38
N CYS A 57 1.73 15.14 -3.07
CA CYS A 57 1.69 13.83 -2.45
C CYS A 57 0.32 13.61 -1.83
N TRP A 58 -0.43 12.63 -2.33
CA TRP A 58 -1.78 12.33 -1.82
C TRP A 58 -1.75 11.69 -0.43
N LEU A 59 -0.61 11.12 -0.02
CA LEU A 59 -0.45 10.53 1.31
C LEU A 59 -0.36 11.60 2.40
N HIS A 60 0.32 12.72 2.13
CA HIS A 60 0.58 13.77 3.12
C HIS A 60 -0.11 15.11 2.85
N ASN A 61 -0.81 15.23 1.73
CA ASN A 61 -1.52 16.44 1.31
C ASN A 61 -0.62 17.71 1.25
N HIS A 62 0.63 17.52 0.85
CA HIS A 62 1.58 18.59 0.52
C HIS A 62 2.53 18.11 -0.59
N ASN A 63 3.35 19.02 -1.13
CA ASN A 63 4.37 18.61 -2.09
C ASN A 63 5.48 17.82 -1.39
N ALA A 64 5.88 16.70 -1.98
CA ALA A 64 6.97 15.85 -1.48
C ALA A 64 7.68 15.17 -2.65
N SER A 65 8.83 14.54 -2.35
CA SER A 65 9.46 13.58 -3.25
C SER A 65 9.19 12.18 -2.72
N TYR A 66 8.74 11.29 -3.58
CA TYR A 66 8.26 9.96 -3.21
C TYR A 66 8.38 8.99 -4.38
N ASP A 67 8.37 7.70 -4.07
CA ASP A 67 8.35 6.64 -5.05
C ASP A 67 6.94 6.06 -5.18
N LEU A 68 6.53 5.82 -6.42
CA LEU A 68 5.31 5.11 -6.78
C LEU A 68 5.66 3.85 -7.55
N TYR A 69 4.97 2.77 -7.23
CA TYR A 69 4.92 1.56 -8.04
C TYR A 69 3.48 1.41 -8.47
N ILE A 70 3.24 1.53 -9.76
CA ILE A 70 1.91 1.59 -10.37
C ILE A 70 1.73 0.36 -11.23
N ASP A 71 0.54 -0.24 -11.22
CA ASP A 71 0.27 -1.36 -12.11
C ASP A 71 0.58 -1.03 -13.58
N GLU A 72 1.18 -1.98 -14.28
CA GLU A 72 1.71 -1.80 -15.64
C GLU A 72 0.66 -1.31 -16.63
N TYR A 73 -0.61 -1.66 -16.40
CA TYR A 73 -1.73 -1.34 -17.28
C TYR A 73 -2.14 0.12 -17.18
N HIS A 74 -2.12 0.72 -15.99
CA HIS A 74 -2.51 2.10 -15.76
C HIS A 74 -1.34 3.08 -15.62
N TYR A 75 -0.10 2.60 -15.62
CA TYR A 75 1.12 3.40 -15.43
C TYR A 75 1.12 4.72 -16.23
N GLU A 76 0.97 4.66 -17.56
CA GLU A 76 1.06 5.85 -18.42
C GLU A 76 -0.02 6.89 -18.09
N GLN A 77 -1.23 6.44 -17.78
CA GLN A 77 -2.36 7.31 -17.47
C GLN A 77 -2.22 7.95 -16.09
N LEU A 78 -1.79 7.19 -15.08
CA LEU A 78 -1.55 7.70 -13.72
C LEU A 78 -0.38 8.68 -13.69
N VAL A 79 0.72 8.39 -14.40
CA VAL A 79 1.84 9.33 -14.53
C VAL A 79 1.40 10.62 -15.24
N ALA A 80 0.63 10.51 -16.33
CA ALA A 80 0.11 11.70 -17.01
C ALA A 80 -0.81 12.56 -16.12
N ASN A 81 -1.60 11.94 -15.23
CA ASN A 81 -2.40 12.64 -14.22
C ASN A 81 -1.49 13.39 -13.22
N ILE A 82 -0.47 12.72 -12.68
CA ILE A 82 0.47 13.30 -11.70
C ILE A 82 1.22 14.49 -12.30
N GLU A 83 1.65 14.37 -13.55
CA GLU A 83 2.39 15.42 -14.26
C GLU A 83 1.48 16.54 -14.82
N GLY A 84 0.16 16.45 -14.61
CA GLY A 84 -0.80 17.44 -15.08
C GLY A 84 -0.92 17.52 -16.60
N LYS A 85 -0.51 16.46 -17.32
CA LYS A 85 -0.49 16.44 -18.79
C LYS A 85 -1.84 16.09 -19.40
N ASN A 86 -2.55 15.10 -18.82
CA ASN A 86 -3.88 14.67 -19.27
C ASN A 86 -4.65 14.18 -18.06
N ALA A 87 -5.88 14.68 -17.85
CA ALA A 87 -6.76 14.17 -16.82
C ALA A 87 -7.54 12.94 -17.33
N ALA A 88 -7.22 11.77 -16.79
CA ALA A 88 -7.94 10.53 -17.00
C ALA A 88 -8.56 10.06 -15.68
N ASN A 89 -9.82 9.62 -15.73
CA ASN A 89 -10.46 8.99 -14.58
C ASN A 89 -10.14 7.49 -14.58
N ILE A 90 -9.45 7.01 -13.54
CA ILE A 90 -8.95 5.65 -13.43
C ILE A 90 -9.54 5.06 -12.16
N TRP A 91 -10.41 4.06 -12.32
CA TRP A 91 -11.22 3.52 -11.23
C TRP A 91 -10.67 2.22 -10.65
N ILE A 92 -10.06 1.39 -11.49
CA ILE A 92 -9.49 0.10 -11.10
C ILE A 92 -7.99 0.22 -11.26
N TYR A 93 -7.23 0.13 -10.17
CA TYR A 93 -5.78 0.27 -10.21
C TYR A 93 -5.14 -0.34 -8.96
N ASN A 94 -3.83 -0.58 -9.01
CA ASN A 94 -3.00 -0.90 -7.86
C ASN A 94 -1.83 0.08 -7.79
N ILE A 95 -1.63 0.71 -6.63
CA ILE A 95 -0.54 1.64 -6.39
C ILE A 95 0.12 1.32 -5.05
N ILE A 96 1.46 1.31 -5.05
CA ILE A 96 2.28 1.32 -3.85
C ILE A 96 3.00 2.67 -3.79
N THR A 97 2.82 3.43 -2.72
CA THR A 97 3.44 4.73 -2.49
C THR A 97 4.39 4.63 -1.31
N VAL A 98 5.62 5.11 -1.48
CA VAL A 98 6.60 5.28 -0.40
C VAL A 98 6.97 6.75 -0.31
N CYS A 99 6.61 7.40 0.80
CA CYS A 99 6.94 8.81 1.05
C CYS A 99 7.41 8.98 2.49
N GLY A 100 8.66 9.43 2.68
CA GLY A 100 9.25 9.52 4.01
C GLY A 100 9.28 8.17 4.72
N CYS A 101 8.69 8.09 5.92
CA CYS A 101 8.57 6.85 6.70
C CYS A 101 7.23 6.14 6.51
N ASP A 102 6.42 6.55 5.53
CA ASP A 102 5.10 6.00 5.30
C ASP A 102 5.03 5.19 4.00
N LEU A 103 4.36 4.05 4.09
CA LEU A 103 3.98 3.18 3.00
C LEU A 103 2.45 3.21 2.87
N LYS A 104 1.96 3.39 1.64
CA LYS A 104 0.57 3.13 1.29
C LYS A 104 0.50 2.11 0.16
N ILE A 105 -0.33 1.08 0.31
CA ILE A 105 -0.81 0.27 -0.81
C ILE A 105 -2.28 0.62 -0.99
N GLU A 106 -2.68 0.91 -2.22
CA GLU A 106 -4.03 1.32 -2.56
C GLU A 106 -4.53 0.53 -3.76
N ARG A 107 -5.77 0.03 -3.64
CA ARG A 107 -6.50 -0.64 -4.70
C ARG A 107 -7.81 0.07 -4.92
N GLY A 108 -7.96 0.70 -6.08
CA GLY A 108 -9.26 1.22 -6.52
C GLY A 108 -10.13 0.08 -7.02
N TYR A 109 -11.39 -0.02 -6.56
CA TYR A 109 -12.33 -1.07 -6.98
C TYR A 109 -11.78 -2.50 -6.89
N GLY A 110 -11.06 -2.78 -5.81
CA GLY A 110 -10.44 -4.07 -5.56
C GLY A 110 -9.23 -4.35 -6.43
N GLY A 111 -8.77 -3.42 -7.26
CA GLY A 111 -7.55 -3.53 -8.08
C GLY A 111 -7.66 -4.51 -9.24
N SER A 112 -6.64 -4.53 -10.09
CA SER A 112 -6.53 -5.37 -11.30
C SER A 112 -5.59 -6.57 -11.12
N LEU A 113 -4.76 -6.57 -10.08
CA LEU A 113 -3.76 -7.61 -9.81
C LEU A 113 -4.21 -8.59 -8.71
N GLY A 114 -3.53 -9.74 -8.60
CA GLY A 114 -3.62 -10.59 -7.40
C GLY A 114 -3.09 -9.86 -6.15
N GLY A 115 -3.48 -10.32 -4.96
CA GLY A 115 -3.05 -9.71 -3.68
C GLY A 115 -1.67 -10.16 -3.19
N GLU A 116 -1.05 -11.12 -3.88
CA GLU A 116 0.12 -11.83 -3.42
C GLU A 116 1.37 -10.95 -3.43
N VAL A 117 1.55 -10.13 -4.47
CA VAL A 117 2.73 -9.25 -4.62
C VAL A 117 2.77 -8.20 -3.50
N GLU A 118 1.63 -7.58 -3.23
CA GLU A 118 1.49 -6.57 -2.17
C GLU A 118 1.68 -7.21 -0.78
N THR A 119 1.08 -8.39 -0.56
CA THR A 119 1.20 -9.12 0.70
C THR A 119 2.63 -9.61 0.94
N ASP A 120 3.32 -10.10 -0.09
CA ASP A 120 4.74 -10.48 -0.02
C ASP A 120 5.63 -9.28 0.29
N LEU A 121 5.37 -8.11 -0.31
CA LEU A 121 6.07 -6.87 0.06
C LEU A 121 5.88 -6.55 1.55
N ILE A 122 4.64 -6.58 2.04
CA ILE A 122 4.33 -6.32 3.45
C ILE A 122 5.09 -7.28 4.37
N LEU A 123 5.11 -8.57 4.04
CA LEU A 123 5.85 -9.57 4.81
C LEU A 123 7.35 -9.31 4.81
N LYS A 124 7.94 -8.98 3.66
CA LYS A 124 9.38 -8.71 3.57
C LYS A 124 9.79 -7.49 4.38
N LEU A 125 9.01 -6.40 4.30
CA LEU A 125 9.26 -5.21 5.13
C LEU A 125 9.06 -5.51 6.62
N SER A 126 8.09 -6.37 6.96
CA SER A 126 7.84 -6.81 8.33
C SER A 126 8.99 -7.65 8.90
N HIS A 127 9.67 -8.43 8.06
CA HIS A 127 10.82 -9.24 8.44
C HIS A 127 12.16 -8.53 8.29
N SER A 128 12.17 -7.28 7.83
CA SER A 128 13.42 -6.52 7.71
C SER A 128 14.00 -6.20 9.09
N PRO A 129 15.29 -6.48 9.33
CA PRO A 129 15.95 -6.08 10.56
C PRO A 129 16.27 -4.58 10.62
N ASN A 130 16.13 -3.85 9.51
CA ASN A 130 16.47 -2.42 9.44
C ASN A 130 15.24 -1.51 9.55
N LEU A 131 14.04 -2.08 9.55
CA LEU A 131 12.79 -1.36 9.62
C LEU A 131 12.04 -1.72 10.89
N THR A 132 11.50 -0.70 11.54
CA THR A 132 10.62 -0.84 12.69
C THR A 132 9.28 -0.22 12.37
N MET A 133 8.27 -1.06 12.12
CA MET A 133 6.89 -0.61 11.97
C MET A 133 6.34 -0.14 13.32
N VAL A 134 5.77 1.07 13.34
CA VAL A 134 5.23 1.70 14.56
C VAL A 134 3.70 1.79 14.56
N LYS A 135 3.08 1.72 13.37
CA LYS A 135 1.63 1.57 13.22
C LYS A 135 1.29 1.05 11.83
N TRP A 136 0.15 0.39 11.72
CA TRP A 136 -0.45 0.00 10.45
C TRP A 136 -1.98 0.02 10.53
N ALA A 137 -2.62 0.11 9.38
CA ALA A 137 -4.07 0.01 9.23
C ALA A 137 -4.44 -0.64 7.88
N VAL A 138 -5.49 -1.44 7.90
CA VAL A 138 -6.23 -1.87 6.72
C VAL A 138 -7.52 -1.08 6.70
N VAL A 139 -7.74 -0.29 5.66
CA VAL A 139 -8.86 0.64 5.52
C VAL A 139 -9.65 0.26 4.27
N CYS A 140 -10.97 0.38 4.35
CA CYS A 140 -11.87 0.14 3.23
C CYS A 140 -12.90 1.25 3.09
N GLY A 141 -13.46 1.43 1.89
CA GLY A 141 -14.51 2.41 1.64
C GLY A 141 -14.74 2.61 0.15
N GLY A 142 -15.04 3.85 -0.25
CA GLY A 142 -15.25 4.22 -1.65
C GLY A 142 -16.67 4.00 -2.15
N ASN A 143 -17.03 4.62 -3.28
CA ASN A 143 -18.32 4.49 -3.98
C ASN A 143 -19.58 4.29 -3.09
N GLY A 144 -19.94 5.30 -2.30
CA GLY A 144 -21.12 5.23 -1.42
C GLY A 144 -20.89 4.55 -0.07
N TYR A 145 -19.68 4.05 0.19
CA TYR A 145 -19.23 3.59 1.50
C TYR A 145 -18.36 4.67 2.16
N ASN A 146 -18.55 4.88 3.46
CA ASN A 146 -17.62 5.68 4.26
C ASN A 146 -16.31 4.93 4.41
N TYR A 147 -15.18 5.66 4.38
CA TYR A 147 -13.91 5.06 4.75
C TYR A 147 -13.90 4.70 6.23
N THR A 148 -13.52 3.45 6.53
CA THR A 148 -13.40 2.93 7.90
C THR A 148 -12.16 2.06 8.01
N ASP A 149 -11.55 2.10 9.19
CA ASP A 149 -10.51 1.14 9.55
C ASP A 149 -11.16 -0.22 9.76
N MET A 150 -10.65 -1.24 9.09
CA MET A 150 -11.07 -2.63 9.24
C MET A 150 -10.21 -3.35 10.27
N ALA A 151 -8.89 -3.15 10.18
CA ALA A 151 -7.94 -3.61 11.16
C ALA A 151 -6.87 -2.55 11.40
N THR A 152 -6.34 -2.48 12.61
CA THR A 152 -5.23 -1.58 12.96
C THR A 152 -4.30 -2.29 13.93
N GLY A 153 -3.04 -1.85 13.94
CA GLY A 153 -2.08 -2.31 14.93
C GLY A 153 -0.91 -1.35 15.11
N ARG A 154 -0.09 -1.63 16.12
CA ARG A 154 1.03 -0.76 16.55
C ARG A 154 2.38 -1.45 16.46
N SER A 155 2.41 -2.65 15.92
CA SER A 155 3.63 -3.44 15.81
C SER A 155 3.59 -4.39 14.62
N THR A 156 4.77 -4.78 14.17
CA THR A 156 4.96 -5.86 13.21
C THR A 156 4.34 -7.17 13.69
N ALA A 157 4.42 -7.48 14.99
CA ALA A 157 3.87 -8.73 15.53
C ALA A 157 2.34 -8.79 15.36
N GLU A 158 1.63 -7.70 15.68
CA GLU A 158 0.18 -7.59 15.45
C GLU A 158 -0.18 -7.71 13.97
N LEU A 159 0.64 -7.15 13.07
CA LEU A 159 0.43 -7.29 11.63
C LEU A 159 0.56 -8.74 11.19
N LEU A 160 1.60 -9.44 11.66
CA LEU A 160 1.81 -10.85 11.32
C LEU A 160 0.66 -11.71 11.87
N ASP A 161 0.19 -11.46 13.08
CA ASP A 161 -0.98 -12.16 13.64
C ASP A 161 -2.25 -11.91 12.80
N TYR A 162 -2.46 -10.69 12.32
CA TYR A 162 -3.55 -10.34 11.40
C TYR A 162 -3.44 -11.09 10.06
N LEU A 163 -2.23 -11.14 9.47
CA LEU A 163 -1.98 -11.84 8.20
C LEU A 163 -2.10 -13.37 8.34
N LEU A 164 -1.98 -13.91 9.55
CA LEU A 164 -2.21 -15.31 9.85
C LEU A 164 -3.64 -15.62 10.30
N GLY A 165 -4.50 -14.60 10.42
CA GLY A 165 -5.88 -14.73 10.90
C GLY A 165 -5.99 -15.17 12.37
N ILE A 166 -4.96 -14.89 13.18
CA ILE A 166 -4.89 -15.29 14.59
C ILE A 166 -5.67 -14.33 15.49
N THR A 167 -5.61 -13.03 15.22
CA THR A 167 -6.31 -11.99 15.98
C THR A 167 -7.76 -11.85 15.51
N ARG A 168 -8.70 -11.93 16.46
CA ARG A 168 -10.09 -11.46 16.38
C ARG A 168 -10.40 -10.60 17.60
#